data_AF-A0A5C3MGE8-F1
#
_entry.id   AF-A0A5C3MGE8-F1
#
_cell.length_a   1.000
_cell.length_b   1.000
_cell.length_c   1.000
_cell.angle_alpha   90.00
_cell.angle_beta   90.00
_cell.angle_gamma   90.00
#
_symmetry.space_group_name_H-M   'P 1'
#
loop_
_entity.id
_entity.type
_entity.pdbx_description
1 polymer ?
#
loop_
_entity_poly.entity_id
_entity_poly.type
_entity_poly.pdbx_seq_one_letter_code
_entity_poly.pdbx_strand_id
1 'polypeptide(L)'
;MNDSDEGTPYTGYSTPGGSNSIPPTPSEGIIHFTPKRAMASFDNLVALANHQEKLKGARKMVWRDRGQPVVELDTLETCLAHALSGGLRSGALAFNIRAAFNLVLALIRIHKVPRDRRFALIRHAIFGTDTWRFALMLGTFTSVYKFLINALPILIPALNPSQSASALGDDDEAAKLEAGLKTVEVPLAKRSARLSLSARAQLVLIRKKTRRWHAALAGAVAGGLAIMWEKRSRRAIIAQQMFVRGLQGSYNAYTTRRNIRVPHGDVLVFALACGQIMYGFLLRPDTLPHSYTNWIGQASKVPREAIKMNMGLVREGKFDLADLEKLVAKKDTTPFNRADLFALKDELLNSTAAATNSAERYSRLVYGPCSAVHPAVSSCLNVPFDRFFAVSKWMLPIYGALHFVPAIVFRRKAFMQDPGKVLVKAGLGSMRSSAFLGAFVALYQGLFCYKHYLHKYLTMLRMGLRPTNIFNSPLAALPAWLIDFLISKPSFWILGFSAGLTLFVEEKRRRGELAMYVLPKALESVWVMARGKGWVFRTGKWGETMLTALGMAMVMSTYQNDPQHLSGFVRRILYQFIGPN
;
A
#
# COMPACT_ATOMS: atom_id res chain seq x y z
N MET A 1 -92.80 -20.34 6.35
CA MET A 1 -92.70 -20.29 7.82
C MET A 1 -92.04 -18.98 8.21
N ASN A 2 -92.74 -17.87 8.43
CA ASN A 2 -94.12 -17.39 8.18
C ASN A 2 -94.14 -15.98 8.86
N ASP A 3 -94.80 -14.90 8.42
CA ASP A 3 -95.67 -14.61 7.27
C ASP A 3 -95.48 -13.14 6.80
N SER A 4 -96.00 -12.84 5.60
CA SER A 4 -96.87 -11.71 5.15
C SER A 4 -96.87 -10.34 5.90
N ASP A 5 -97.14 -9.15 5.33
CA ASP A 5 -97.59 -8.64 4.00
C ASP A 5 -96.92 -7.24 3.73
N GLU A 6 -97.16 -6.38 2.73
CA GLU A 6 -98.15 -6.27 1.61
C GLU A 6 -97.44 -5.71 0.32
N GLY A 7 -97.84 -4.72 -0.52
CA GLY A 7 -98.98 -3.77 -0.56
C GLY A 7 -99.13 -2.86 -1.82
N THR A 8 -98.44 -3.15 -2.94
CA THR A 8 -98.63 -2.55 -4.30
C THR A 8 -98.41 -1.03 -4.57
N PRO A 9 -98.16 -0.59 -5.85
CA PRO A 9 -97.72 0.76 -6.20
C PRO A 9 -98.68 1.57 -7.11
N TYR A 10 -98.37 2.86 -7.36
CA TYR A 10 -99.01 3.69 -8.41
C TYR A 10 -98.01 4.58 -9.21
N THR A 11 -98.47 5.10 -10.35
CA THR A 11 -97.68 5.67 -11.47
C THR A 11 -97.87 7.18 -11.70
N GLY A 12 -96.88 7.89 -12.28
CA GLY A 12 -97.02 9.30 -12.69
C GLY A 12 -96.05 9.73 -13.81
N TYR A 13 -96.53 10.53 -14.76
CA TYR A 13 -95.89 10.86 -16.07
C TYR A 13 -95.11 12.19 -16.12
N SER A 14 -94.40 12.39 -17.25
CA SER A 14 -94.14 13.67 -17.97
C SER A 14 -92.81 14.45 -17.79
N THR A 15 -92.58 15.37 -18.74
CA THR A 15 -91.30 15.99 -19.19
C THR A 15 -91.62 17.36 -19.85
N PRO A 16 -90.65 18.20 -20.31
CA PRO A 16 -89.29 18.53 -19.83
C PRO A 16 -89.02 20.07 -19.77
N GLY A 17 -87.84 20.50 -19.29
CA GLY A 17 -87.24 21.80 -19.68
C GLY A 17 -86.48 22.57 -18.59
N GLY A 18 -85.75 23.63 -18.97
CA GLY A 18 -85.32 24.70 -18.06
C GLY A 18 -83.85 24.72 -17.63
N SER A 19 -83.11 25.70 -18.14
CA SER A 19 -81.69 26.03 -17.89
C SER A 19 -81.28 26.53 -16.48
N ASN A 20 -79.99 26.35 -16.16
CA ASN A 20 -79.09 27.21 -15.35
C ASN A 20 -79.07 27.16 -13.79
N SER A 21 -77.85 27.43 -13.28
CA SER A 21 -77.44 27.80 -11.90
C SER A 21 -77.33 26.70 -10.82
N ILE A 22 -76.54 26.98 -9.78
CA ILE A 22 -75.95 26.04 -8.79
C ILE A 22 -75.88 26.75 -7.41
N PRO A 23 -75.62 26.05 -6.28
CA PRO A 23 -76.52 25.27 -5.41
C PRO A 23 -76.82 26.02 -4.06
N PRO A 24 -77.38 25.37 -3.00
CA PRO A 24 -76.52 24.63 -2.03
C PRO A 24 -77.15 23.43 -1.28
N THR A 25 -76.31 22.42 -0.97
CA THR A 25 -76.37 21.44 0.17
C THR A 25 -77.62 20.58 0.43
N PRO A 26 -77.45 19.29 0.78
CA PRO A 26 -77.54 18.92 2.21
C PRO A 26 -76.42 17.96 2.69
N SER A 27 -76.68 17.15 3.72
CA SER A 27 -75.74 16.73 4.78
C SER A 27 -75.32 15.25 4.84
N GLU A 28 -74.19 15.03 5.52
CA GLU A 28 -73.76 13.80 6.27
C GLU A 28 -73.43 12.48 5.53
N GLY A 29 -72.46 11.74 6.11
CA GLY A 29 -71.97 10.46 5.57
C GLY A 29 -70.55 10.04 5.99
N ILE A 30 -70.18 10.13 7.28
CA ILE A 30 -68.83 9.78 7.75
C ILE A 30 -68.67 8.24 7.86
N ILE A 31 -68.00 7.62 6.89
CA ILE A 31 -67.59 6.21 6.97
C ILE A 31 -66.14 6.11 7.49
N HIS A 32 -65.98 5.77 8.77
CA HIS A 32 -64.69 5.84 9.47
C HIS A 32 -63.81 4.58 9.30
N PHE A 33 -63.36 4.26 8.09
CA PHE A 33 -62.42 3.16 7.85
C PHE A 33 -60.95 3.56 8.10
N THR A 34 -60.44 3.29 9.31
CA THR A 34 -59.00 3.31 9.64
C THR A 34 -58.42 1.89 9.69
N PRO A 35 -57.92 1.34 8.58
CA PRO A 35 -57.44 -0.05 8.54
C PRO A 35 -56.14 -0.21 9.36
N LYS A 36 -56.17 -1.08 10.38
CA LYS A 36 -55.01 -1.37 11.26
C LYS A 36 -53.72 -1.73 10.52
N ARG A 37 -53.81 -2.25 9.27
CA ARG A 37 -52.66 -2.50 8.38
C ARG A 37 -51.89 -1.23 7.98
N ALA A 38 -52.55 -0.07 7.87
CA ALA A 38 -51.90 1.19 7.51
C ALA A 38 -51.08 1.77 8.68
N MET A 39 -51.57 1.65 9.91
CA MET A 39 -50.78 1.99 11.10
C MET A 39 -49.57 1.06 11.21
N ALA A 40 -49.76 -0.26 11.07
CA ALA A 40 -48.66 -1.22 11.12
C ALA A 40 -47.60 -1.01 10.01
N SER A 41 -47.95 -0.49 8.83
CA SER A 41 -46.96 -0.12 7.81
C SER A 41 -46.26 1.19 8.13
N PHE A 42 -46.96 2.18 8.69
CA PHE A 42 -46.37 3.43 9.19
C PHE A 42 -45.39 3.17 10.35
N ASP A 43 -45.76 2.35 11.33
CA ASP A 43 -44.89 1.97 12.46
C ASP A 43 -43.61 1.26 11.99
N ASN A 44 -43.72 0.38 10.97
CA ASN A 44 -42.55 -0.24 10.35
C ASN A 44 -41.68 0.78 9.59
N LEU A 45 -42.27 1.76 8.91
CA LEU A 45 -41.53 2.84 8.24
C LEU A 45 -40.85 3.76 9.25
N VAL A 46 -41.50 4.11 10.36
CA VAL A 46 -40.94 4.89 11.47
C VAL A 46 -39.85 4.11 12.19
N ALA A 47 -40.02 2.81 12.44
CA ALA A 47 -38.99 1.94 13.00
C ALA A 47 -37.77 1.85 12.07
N LEU A 48 -37.99 1.73 10.75
CA LEU A 48 -36.92 1.68 9.75
C LEU A 48 -36.21 3.03 9.60
N ALA A 49 -36.93 4.15 9.66
CA ALA A 49 -36.37 5.50 9.71
C ALA A 49 -35.53 5.69 10.97
N ASN A 50 -36.07 5.38 12.16
CA ASN A 50 -35.35 5.40 13.44
C ASN A 50 -34.14 4.47 13.44
N HIS A 51 -34.19 3.33 12.75
CA HIS A 51 -33.05 2.44 12.58
C HIS A 51 -31.99 3.05 11.65
N GLN A 52 -32.39 3.68 10.53
CA GLN A 52 -31.47 4.44 9.68
C GLN A 52 -30.85 5.64 10.42
N GLU A 53 -31.61 6.33 11.27
CA GLU A 53 -31.14 7.45 12.10
C GLU A 53 -30.13 6.97 13.16
N LYS A 54 -30.43 5.87 13.87
CA LYS A 54 -29.48 5.21 14.79
C LYS A 54 -28.22 4.74 14.04
N LEU A 55 -28.34 4.22 12.81
CA LEU A 55 -27.19 3.89 11.95
C LEU A 55 -26.43 5.12 11.47
N LYS A 56 -27.08 6.25 11.15
CA LYS A 56 -26.41 7.53 10.84
C LYS A 56 -25.65 8.03 12.07
N GLY A 57 -26.28 8.03 13.25
CA GLY A 57 -25.66 8.45 14.52
C GLY A 57 -24.47 7.59 14.92
N ALA A 58 -24.62 6.26 14.93
CA ALA A 58 -23.53 5.32 15.15
C ALA A 58 -22.40 5.49 14.11
N ARG A 59 -22.75 5.77 12.85
CA ARG A 59 -21.77 6.11 11.82
C ARG A 59 -21.04 7.43 12.09
N LYS A 60 -21.69 8.47 12.62
CA LYS A 60 -21.05 9.74 13.05
C LYS A 60 -20.18 9.58 14.30
N MET A 61 -20.49 8.62 15.16
CA MET A 61 -19.67 8.25 16.31
C MET A 61 -18.38 7.56 15.85
N VAL A 62 -18.48 6.53 15.00
CA VAL A 62 -17.32 5.77 14.48
C VAL A 62 -16.51 6.56 13.45
N TRP A 63 -17.17 7.26 12.52
CA TRP A 63 -16.55 8.03 11.43
C TRP A 63 -16.85 9.52 11.55
N ARG A 64 -15.85 10.36 11.31
CA ARG A 64 -15.97 11.81 11.40
C ARG A 64 -16.54 12.36 10.10
N ASP A 65 -17.62 13.15 10.21
CA ASP A 65 -18.17 13.87 9.06
C ASP A 65 -17.14 14.83 8.48
N ARG A 66 -17.17 15.04 7.17
CA ARG A 66 -16.21 15.91 6.46
C ARG A 66 -16.61 17.38 6.61
N GLY A 67 -15.63 18.24 6.87
CA GLY A 67 -15.86 19.68 6.95
C GLY A 67 -16.45 20.14 8.28
N GLN A 68 -16.29 19.38 9.36
CA GLN A 68 -16.49 19.93 10.70
C GLN A 68 -15.60 21.17 10.90
N PRO A 69 -16.11 22.22 11.57
CA PRO A 69 -15.34 23.45 11.82
C PRO A 69 -14.10 23.17 12.66
N VAL A 70 -13.14 24.09 12.58
CA VAL A 70 -11.99 24.14 13.50
C VAL A 70 -12.50 24.57 14.87
N VAL A 71 -11.95 23.97 15.92
CA VAL A 71 -12.23 24.39 17.30
C VAL A 71 -11.19 25.46 17.64
N GLU A 72 -11.66 26.67 17.98
CA GLU A 72 -10.81 27.73 18.49
C GLU A 72 -10.63 27.54 20.01
N LEU A 73 -9.43 27.85 20.50
CA LEU A 73 -8.89 27.39 21.78
C LEU A 73 -7.85 28.41 22.24
N ASP A 74 -8.18 29.12 23.31
CA ASP A 74 -7.44 30.29 23.75
C ASP A 74 -6.70 30.07 25.08
N THR A 75 -7.02 28.96 25.77
CA THR A 75 -6.41 28.59 27.06
C THR A 75 -5.73 27.23 27.01
N LEU A 76 -4.71 27.02 27.84
CA LEU A 76 -4.00 25.74 27.92
C LEU A 76 -4.90 24.61 28.47
N GLU A 77 -5.85 24.95 29.34
CA GLU A 77 -6.83 24.00 29.87
C GLU A 77 -7.82 23.53 28.79
N THR A 78 -8.37 24.44 27.97
CA THR A 78 -9.25 24.05 26.85
C THR A 78 -8.47 23.25 25.79
N CYS A 79 -7.20 23.58 25.55
CA CYS A 79 -6.29 22.76 24.75
C CYS A 79 -6.13 21.33 25.32
N LEU A 80 -5.95 21.20 26.64
CA LEU A 80 -5.82 19.91 27.32
C LEU A 80 -7.12 19.09 27.26
N ALA A 81 -8.28 19.70 27.52
CA ALA A 81 -9.58 19.04 27.44
C ALA A 81 -9.88 18.53 26.02
N HIS A 82 -9.66 19.35 24.98
CA HIS A 82 -9.80 18.96 23.58
C HIS A 82 -8.78 17.90 23.16
N ALA A 83 -7.57 17.93 23.72
CA ALA A 83 -6.55 16.91 23.52
C ALA A 83 -6.98 15.56 24.10
N LEU A 84 -7.37 15.51 25.38
CA LEU A 84 -7.80 14.29 26.08
C LEU A 84 -9.06 13.69 25.44
N SER A 85 -10.09 14.49 25.17
CA SER A 85 -11.31 14.05 24.46
C SER A 85 -11.00 13.49 23.07
N GLY A 86 -10.10 14.16 22.33
CA GLY A 86 -9.59 13.66 21.04
C GLY A 86 -8.84 12.34 21.16
N GLY A 87 -7.99 12.20 22.17
CA GLY A 87 -7.21 11.00 22.47
C GLY A 87 -8.10 9.80 22.85
N LEU A 88 -9.08 10.00 23.73
CA LEU A 88 -10.05 8.97 24.10
C LEU A 88 -10.83 8.47 22.88
N ARG A 89 -11.34 9.38 22.03
CA ARG A 89 -12.02 9.01 20.78
C ARG A 89 -11.08 8.25 19.82
N SER A 90 -9.84 8.72 19.68
CA SER A 90 -8.83 8.09 18.80
C SER A 90 -8.46 6.68 19.26
N GLY A 91 -8.20 6.51 20.56
CA GLY A 91 -7.90 5.23 21.19
C GLY A 91 -9.08 4.25 21.13
N ALA A 92 -10.30 4.70 21.40
CA ALA A 92 -11.51 3.88 21.27
C ALA A 92 -11.76 3.43 19.82
N LEU A 93 -11.55 4.30 18.83
CA LEU A 93 -11.64 3.92 17.42
C LEU A 93 -10.55 2.92 17.01
N ALA A 94 -9.31 3.15 17.46
CA ALA A 94 -8.19 2.26 17.22
C ALA A 94 -8.40 0.87 17.85
N PHE A 95 -8.94 0.82 19.09
CA PHE A 95 -9.35 -0.41 19.76
C PHE A 95 -10.37 -1.17 18.91
N ASN A 96 -11.47 -0.52 18.52
CA ASN A 96 -12.55 -1.15 17.76
C ASN A 96 -12.08 -1.69 16.40
N ILE A 97 -11.28 -0.92 15.64
CA ILE A 97 -10.72 -1.38 14.36
C ILE A 97 -9.82 -2.60 14.56
N ARG A 98 -8.99 -2.60 15.61
CA ARG A 98 -8.01 -3.66 15.90
C ARG A 98 -8.69 -4.93 16.42
N ALA A 99 -9.66 -4.79 17.32
CA ALA A 99 -10.49 -5.89 17.82
C ALA A 99 -11.30 -6.54 16.69
N ALA A 100 -11.95 -5.74 15.83
CA ALA A 100 -12.70 -6.27 14.68
C ALA A 100 -11.81 -7.04 13.70
N PHE A 101 -10.62 -6.53 13.38
CA PHE A 101 -9.66 -7.25 12.52
C PHE A 101 -9.19 -8.57 13.14
N ASN A 102 -8.83 -8.56 14.43
CA ASN A 102 -8.45 -9.78 15.16
C ASN A 102 -9.59 -10.79 15.22
N LEU A 103 -10.83 -10.33 15.45
CA LEU A 103 -12.04 -11.16 15.51
C LEU A 103 -12.32 -11.83 14.17
N VAL A 104 -12.20 -11.11 13.05
CA VAL A 104 -12.32 -11.70 11.70
C VAL A 104 -11.27 -12.79 11.49
N LEU A 105 -10.02 -12.58 11.89
CA LEU A 105 -8.96 -13.60 11.80
C LEU A 105 -9.20 -14.80 12.71
N ALA A 106 -9.82 -14.60 13.89
CA ALA A 106 -10.21 -15.69 14.79
C ALA A 106 -11.38 -16.51 14.21
N LEU A 107 -12.41 -15.84 13.67
CA LEU A 107 -13.56 -16.49 13.02
C LEU A 107 -13.16 -17.31 11.80
N ILE A 108 -12.25 -16.81 10.95
CA ILE A 108 -11.69 -17.57 9.81
C ILE A 108 -10.99 -18.87 10.28
N ARG A 109 -10.52 -18.93 11.52
CA ARG A 109 -9.79 -20.08 12.10
C ARG A 109 -10.63 -20.94 13.04
N ILE A 110 -11.84 -20.51 13.43
CA ILE A 110 -12.62 -21.11 14.53
C ILE A 110 -13.02 -22.58 14.27
N HIS A 111 -13.20 -22.96 13.00
CA HIS A 111 -13.46 -24.35 12.61
C HIS A 111 -12.30 -25.28 13.01
N LYS A 112 -11.05 -24.80 12.96
CA LYS A 112 -9.84 -25.58 13.28
C LYS A 112 -9.51 -25.61 14.78
N VAL A 113 -10.42 -25.14 15.64
CA VAL A 113 -10.19 -25.00 17.08
C VAL A 113 -11.25 -25.81 17.85
N PRO A 114 -10.83 -26.67 18.81
CA PRO A 114 -11.70 -27.38 19.76
C PRO A 114 -12.72 -26.47 20.44
N ARG A 115 -13.93 -26.98 20.71
CA ARG A 115 -15.10 -26.17 21.12
C ARG A 115 -14.86 -25.39 22.43
N ASP A 116 -14.21 -26.02 23.40
CA ASP A 116 -13.74 -25.44 24.68
C ASP A 116 -12.92 -24.16 24.48
N ARG A 117 -11.97 -24.14 23.54
CA ARG A 117 -11.04 -23.01 23.35
C ARG A 117 -11.61 -21.88 22.51
N ARG A 118 -12.80 -22.02 21.93
CA ARG A 118 -13.40 -21.00 21.05
C ARG A 118 -13.71 -19.70 21.78
N PHE A 119 -14.27 -19.76 22.98
CA PHE A 119 -14.56 -18.57 23.78
C PHE A 119 -13.28 -17.84 24.20
N ALA A 120 -12.26 -18.59 24.66
CA ALA A 120 -10.95 -18.04 25.00
C ALA A 120 -10.27 -17.36 23.79
N LEU A 121 -10.35 -17.98 22.60
CA LEU A 121 -9.85 -17.41 21.35
C LEU A 121 -10.55 -16.08 20.99
N ILE A 122 -11.88 -16.02 21.10
CA ILE A 122 -12.67 -14.81 20.81
C ILE A 122 -12.34 -13.70 21.83
N ARG A 123 -12.33 -14.02 23.13
CA ARG A 123 -11.96 -13.09 24.20
C ARG A 123 -10.55 -12.51 23.99
N HIS A 124 -9.57 -13.37 23.66
CA HIS A 124 -8.20 -12.93 23.37
C HIS A 124 -8.07 -12.15 22.05
N ALA A 125 -8.90 -12.44 21.04
CA ALA A 125 -8.90 -11.66 19.79
C ALA A 125 -9.36 -10.22 20.03
N ILE A 126 -10.43 -10.03 20.81
CA ILE A 126 -11.00 -8.72 21.14
C ILE A 126 -10.09 -7.99 22.14
N PHE A 127 -9.93 -8.53 23.35
CA PHE A 127 -9.28 -7.88 24.49
C PHE A 127 -7.77 -8.17 24.60
N GLY A 128 -7.16 -8.78 23.58
CA GLY A 128 -5.74 -9.10 23.57
C GLY A 128 -4.83 -7.89 23.79
N THR A 129 -3.66 -8.11 24.37
CA THR A 129 -2.74 -7.01 24.75
C THR A 129 -2.27 -6.17 23.55
N ASP A 130 -2.29 -6.71 22.33
CA ASP A 130 -1.98 -5.96 21.10
C ASP A 130 -3.15 -5.16 20.51
N THR A 131 -4.35 -5.30 21.07
CA THR A 131 -5.47 -4.36 20.88
C THR A 131 -5.24 -3.13 21.77
N TRP A 132 -4.98 -3.35 23.06
CA TRP A 132 -4.72 -2.29 24.04
C TRP A 132 -3.48 -1.45 23.70
N ARG A 133 -2.33 -2.06 23.34
CA ARG A 133 -1.12 -1.32 22.91
C ARG A 133 -1.39 -0.40 21.71
N PHE A 134 -2.19 -0.86 20.75
CA PHE A 134 -2.52 -0.08 19.56
C PHE A 134 -3.49 1.06 19.89
N ALA A 135 -4.46 0.83 20.78
CA ALA A 135 -5.37 1.85 21.29
C ALA A 135 -4.60 2.95 22.06
N LEU A 136 -3.69 2.57 22.95
CA LEU A 136 -2.82 3.50 23.69
C LEU A 136 -1.89 4.28 22.76
N MET A 137 -1.27 3.64 21.76
CA MET A 137 -0.47 4.33 20.74
C MET A 137 -1.27 5.43 20.03
N LEU A 138 -2.46 5.13 19.50
CA LEU A 138 -3.27 6.12 18.79
C LEU A 138 -3.84 7.19 19.73
N GLY A 139 -4.26 6.81 20.94
CA GLY A 139 -4.75 7.73 21.97
C GLY A 139 -3.68 8.73 22.41
N THR A 140 -2.51 8.24 22.87
CA THR A 140 -1.37 9.10 23.26
C THR A 140 -0.90 9.96 22.09
N PHE A 141 -0.80 9.42 20.87
CA PHE A 141 -0.43 10.21 19.70
C PHE A 141 -1.41 11.38 19.50
N THR A 142 -2.71 11.10 19.48
CA THR A 142 -3.73 12.12 19.24
C THR A 142 -3.81 13.14 20.38
N SER A 143 -3.69 12.74 21.65
CA SER A 143 -3.63 13.67 22.78
C SER A 143 -2.42 14.60 22.67
N VAL A 144 -1.21 14.05 22.62
CA VAL A 144 0.03 14.84 22.62
C VAL A 144 0.11 15.75 21.40
N TYR A 145 -0.29 15.26 20.22
CA TYR A 145 -0.33 16.08 19.01
C TYR A 145 -1.34 17.23 19.13
N LYS A 146 -2.58 16.97 19.58
CA LYS A 146 -3.62 18.00 19.75
C LYS A 146 -3.26 19.03 20.81
N PHE A 147 -2.62 18.61 21.90
CA PHE A 147 -2.15 19.54 22.92
C PHE A 147 -1.08 20.46 22.32
N LEU A 148 0.02 19.89 21.80
CA LEU A 148 1.15 20.67 21.30
C LEU A 148 0.78 21.59 20.11
N ILE A 149 -0.07 21.15 19.18
CA ILE A 149 -0.39 21.97 17.99
C ILE A 149 -1.21 23.22 18.31
N ASN A 150 -2.00 23.19 19.41
CA ASN A 150 -2.81 24.32 19.86
C ASN A 150 -2.11 25.12 20.98
N ALA A 151 -1.34 24.47 21.86
CA ALA A 151 -0.58 25.12 22.92
C ALA A 151 0.66 25.87 22.42
N LEU A 152 1.38 25.39 21.40
CA LEU A 152 2.59 26.09 20.90
C LEU A 152 2.33 27.53 20.41
N PRO A 153 1.25 27.83 19.66
CA PRO A 153 0.85 29.21 19.34
C PRO A 153 0.50 30.11 20.53
N ILE A 154 0.12 29.53 21.68
CA ILE A 154 -0.21 30.26 22.92
C ILE A 154 1.05 30.48 23.77
N LEU A 155 1.90 29.45 23.87
CA LEU A 155 3.16 29.48 24.62
C LEU A 155 4.26 30.31 23.94
N ILE A 156 4.16 30.54 22.63
CA ILE A 156 5.16 31.31 21.85
C ILE A 156 4.42 32.35 20.97
N PRO A 157 3.84 33.42 21.56
CA PRO A 157 2.99 34.37 20.82
C PRO A 157 3.75 35.22 19.80
N ALA A 158 5.03 35.51 20.06
CA ALA A 158 5.91 36.43 19.32
C ALA A 158 6.17 36.04 17.83
N LEU A 159 5.45 35.03 17.33
CA LEU A 159 5.59 34.46 16.00
C LEU A 159 4.21 34.16 15.35
N ASN A 160 3.08 34.65 15.90
CA ASN A 160 1.75 34.43 15.34
C ASN A 160 1.51 35.24 14.04
N PRO A 161 1.12 34.61 12.91
CA PRO A 161 0.75 35.34 11.69
C PRO A 161 -0.57 36.12 11.82
N SER A 162 -1.47 35.71 12.72
CA SER A 162 -2.84 36.25 12.82
C SER A 162 -2.87 37.71 13.24
N GLN A 163 -2.01 38.14 14.17
CA GLN A 163 -1.96 39.54 14.62
C GLN A 163 -1.43 40.51 13.56
N SER A 164 -0.73 40.01 12.52
CA SER A 164 -0.32 40.81 11.36
C SER A 164 -1.37 40.80 10.24
N ALA A 165 -2.38 39.93 10.31
CA ALA A 165 -3.44 39.81 9.31
C ALA A 165 -4.73 40.56 9.72
N SER A 166 -4.97 40.76 11.02
CA SER A 166 -6.13 41.52 11.52
C SER A 166 -5.91 43.05 11.56
N ALA A 167 -4.92 43.57 10.81
CA ALA A 167 -4.49 44.97 10.86
C ALA A 167 -4.45 45.67 9.49
N LEU A 168 -4.70 44.93 8.39
CA LEU A 168 -4.89 45.45 7.03
C LEU A 168 -6.05 44.67 6.42
N GLY A 169 -6.99 45.36 5.75
CA GLY A 169 -8.27 44.78 5.33
C GLY A 169 -8.13 43.68 4.26
N ASP A 170 -8.71 42.50 4.53
CA ASP A 170 -8.60 41.29 3.68
C ASP A 170 -9.88 41.02 2.84
N ASP A 171 -10.85 41.94 2.85
CA ASP A 171 -12.05 41.88 1.98
C ASP A 171 -11.69 42.03 0.49
N ASP A 172 -10.56 42.67 0.21
CA ASP A 172 -10.15 43.13 -1.12
C ASP A 172 -9.39 42.04 -1.92
N GLU A 173 -8.60 41.19 -1.25
CA GLU A 173 -7.85 40.09 -1.90
C GLU A 173 -8.76 38.91 -2.28
N ALA A 174 -9.84 38.68 -1.53
CA ALA A 174 -10.86 37.70 -1.90
C ALA A 174 -11.52 38.06 -3.24
N ALA A 175 -11.82 39.34 -3.47
CA ALA A 175 -12.41 39.84 -4.72
C ALA A 175 -11.42 39.82 -5.89
N LYS A 176 -10.15 40.23 -5.66
CA LYS A 176 -9.09 40.22 -6.70
C LYS A 176 -8.83 38.81 -7.25
N LEU A 177 -8.98 37.76 -6.43
CA LEU A 177 -8.81 36.38 -6.87
C LEU A 177 -9.92 35.87 -7.82
N GLU A 178 -11.11 36.50 -7.84
CA GLU A 178 -12.17 36.19 -8.81
C GLU A 178 -12.05 37.04 -10.10
N ALA A 179 -11.54 38.28 -9.98
CA ALA A 179 -11.36 39.17 -11.13
C ALA A 179 -10.30 38.66 -12.13
N GLY A 180 -9.19 38.08 -11.64
CA GLY A 180 -8.03 37.65 -12.45
C GLY A 180 -8.23 36.41 -13.34
N LEU A 181 -9.46 35.98 -13.61
CA LEU A 181 -9.77 34.70 -14.27
C LEU A 181 -10.53 34.82 -15.61
N LYS A 182 -10.52 35.99 -16.24
CA LYS A 182 -11.06 36.20 -17.60
C LYS A 182 -10.00 35.95 -18.68
N THR A 183 -10.46 35.35 -19.79
CA THR A 183 -9.79 35.24 -21.11
C THR A 183 -8.33 34.74 -21.13
N VAL A 184 -8.17 33.41 -21.10
CA VAL A 184 -7.17 32.73 -21.96
C VAL A 184 -7.89 31.57 -22.64
N GLU A 185 -8.25 31.75 -23.91
CA GLU A 185 -8.87 30.68 -24.70
C GLU A 185 -7.80 29.71 -25.24
N VAL A 186 -7.96 28.42 -24.93
CA VAL A 186 -7.20 27.33 -25.54
C VAL A 186 -8.20 26.23 -25.92
N PRO A 187 -8.25 25.77 -27.17
CA PRO A 187 -9.32 24.88 -27.66
C PRO A 187 -9.23 23.47 -27.05
N LEU A 188 -9.94 23.28 -25.93
CA LEU A 188 -9.94 22.03 -25.16
C LEU A 188 -11.03 21.04 -25.61
N ALA A 189 -10.70 20.22 -26.59
CA ALA A 189 -11.53 19.07 -26.97
C ALA A 189 -11.62 18.02 -25.83
N LYS A 190 -12.83 17.49 -25.61
CA LYS A 190 -13.20 16.35 -24.73
C LYS A 190 -13.02 16.53 -23.21
N ARG A 191 -14.00 17.26 -22.64
CA ARG A 191 -14.69 16.98 -21.35
C ARG A 191 -13.80 16.63 -20.14
N SER A 192 -13.37 17.67 -19.40
CA SER A 192 -13.24 17.54 -17.94
C SER A 192 -14.64 17.61 -17.30
N ALA A 193 -14.89 16.83 -16.25
CA ALA A 193 -16.15 16.92 -15.51
C ALA A 193 -16.10 18.10 -14.52
N ARG A 194 -17.10 19.00 -14.57
CA ARG A 194 -17.29 20.06 -13.58
C ARG A 194 -17.54 19.43 -12.20
N LEU A 195 -16.49 19.34 -11.38
CA LEU A 195 -16.59 18.97 -9.97
C LEU A 195 -17.39 20.06 -9.23
N SER A 196 -18.41 19.65 -8.46
CA SER A 196 -19.28 20.57 -7.73
C SER A 196 -18.51 21.45 -6.73
N LEU A 197 -19.09 22.58 -6.32
CA LEU A 197 -18.52 23.42 -5.26
C LEU A 197 -18.25 22.60 -3.99
N SER A 198 -19.17 21.70 -3.64
CA SER A 198 -19.02 20.74 -2.53
C SER A 198 -17.87 19.73 -2.73
N ALA A 199 -17.44 19.46 -3.95
CA ALA A 199 -16.25 18.64 -4.24
C ALA A 199 -14.93 19.45 -4.18
N ARG A 200 -14.96 20.76 -4.48
CA ARG A 200 -13.87 21.69 -4.12
C ARG A 200 -13.74 21.80 -2.59
N ALA A 201 -14.85 22.00 -1.87
CA ALA A 201 -14.86 22.01 -0.40
C ALA A 201 -14.36 20.69 0.22
N GLN A 202 -14.61 19.52 -0.40
CA GLN A 202 -14.04 18.24 0.03
C GLN A 202 -12.51 18.13 -0.07
N LEU A 203 -11.82 19.09 -0.71
CA LEU A 203 -10.36 19.20 -0.67
C LEU A 203 -9.89 20.08 0.50
N VAL A 204 -10.65 21.12 0.84
CA VAL A 204 -10.42 22.01 1.99
C VAL A 204 -10.96 21.36 3.27
N LEU A 205 -10.17 20.45 3.84
CA LEU A 205 -10.32 20.10 5.25
C LEU A 205 -9.87 21.32 6.07
N ILE A 206 -10.84 22.09 6.58
CA ILE A 206 -10.62 23.33 7.33
C ILE A 206 -9.74 23.03 8.56
N ARG A 207 -8.65 23.79 8.72
CA ARG A 207 -7.60 23.66 9.76
C ARG A 207 -6.92 25.00 9.99
N LYS A 208 -6.42 25.23 11.20
CA LYS A 208 -5.62 26.40 11.58
C LYS A 208 -4.25 26.32 10.91
N LYS A 209 -3.89 27.32 10.08
CA LYS A 209 -2.57 27.42 9.43
C LYS A 209 -1.48 27.69 10.49
N THR A 210 -0.97 26.62 11.08
CA THR A 210 0.12 26.64 12.07
C THR A 210 1.49 26.64 11.40
N ARG A 211 2.50 27.23 12.06
CA ARG A 211 3.89 27.22 11.53
C ARG A 211 4.37 25.80 11.27
N ARG A 212 5.09 25.61 10.16
CA ARG A 212 5.67 24.33 9.69
C ARG A 212 6.42 23.57 10.78
N TRP A 213 7.12 24.29 11.65
CA TRP A 213 7.90 23.72 12.74
C TRP A 213 7.06 23.34 13.97
N HIS A 214 5.97 24.06 14.29
CA HIS A 214 5.02 23.63 15.33
C HIS A 214 4.43 22.25 14.98
N ALA A 215 3.95 22.10 13.73
CA ALA A 215 3.40 20.85 13.23
C ALA A 215 4.45 19.72 13.17
N ALA A 216 5.71 20.04 12.86
CA ALA A 216 6.81 19.08 12.89
C ALA A 216 7.17 18.64 14.32
N LEU A 217 7.30 19.58 15.27
CA LEU A 217 7.63 19.31 16.67
C LEU A 217 6.52 18.52 17.36
N ALA A 218 5.26 18.95 17.21
CA ALA A 218 4.09 18.23 17.71
C ALA A 218 4.03 16.81 17.14
N GLY A 219 4.30 16.63 15.83
CA GLY A 219 4.40 15.32 15.20
C GLY A 219 5.55 14.47 15.74
N ALA A 220 6.73 15.05 15.96
CA ALA A 220 7.90 14.37 16.47
C ALA A 220 7.70 13.84 17.90
N VAL A 221 7.28 14.70 18.83
CA VAL A 221 7.08 14.35 20.24
C VAL A 221 5.93 13.36 20.39
N ALA A 222 4.78 13.62 19.75
CA ALA A 222 3.64 12.70 19.79
C ALA A 222 3.99 11.33 19.18
N GLY A 223 4.67 11.30 18.04
CA GLY A 223 5.09 10.06 17.37
C GLY A 223 6.12 9.26 18.18
N GLY A 224 7.10 9.95 18.77
CA GLY A 224 8.12 9.34 19.61
C GLY A 224 7.59 8.76 20.93
N LEU A 225 6.69 9.47 21.62
CA LEU A 225 6.07 8.95 22.84
C LEU A 225 5.08 7.82 22.54
N ALA A 226 4.20 8.00 21.55
CA ALA A 226 3.16 7.01 21.22
C ALA A 226 3.73 5.64 20.84
N ILE A 227 4.83 5.59 20.08
CA ILE A 227 5.39 4.33 19.59
C ILE A 227 6.01 3.47 20.72
N MET A 228 6.24 4.04 21.90
CA MET A 228 6.72 3.31 23.07
C MET A 228 5.70 2.31 23.62
N TRP A 229 4.40 2.46 23.33
CA TRP A 229 3.38 1.47 23.69
C TRP A 229 3.48 0.17 22.87
N GLU A 230 4.09 0.19 21.68
CA GLU A 230 4.14 -0.97 20.79
C GLU A 230 5.30 -1.93 21.06
N LYS A 231 5.18 -3.18 20.56
CA LYS A 231 6.26 -4.17 20.54
C LYS A 231 7.33 -3.75 19.52
N ARG A 232 8.64 -3.85 19.84
CA ARG A 232 9.77 -3.42 18.96
C ARG A 232 9.62 -3.88 17.49
N SER A 233 9.30 -5.15 17.27
CA SER A 233 9.06 -5.71 15.92
C SER A 233 7.94 -5.01 15.14
N ARG A 234 6.96 -4.40 15.81
CA ARG A 234 5.95 -3.52 15.19
C ARG A 234 6.43 -2.07 15.10
N ARG A 235 7.21 -1.57 16.06
CA ARG A 235 7.81 -0.22 16.03
C ARG A 235 8.64 -0.02 14.76
N ALA A 236 9.55 -0.95 14.44
CA ALA A 236 10.36 -0.87 13.23
C ALA A 236 9.51 -0.74 11.94
N ILE A 237 8.45 -1.54 11.83
CA ILE A 237 7.53 -1.51 10.67
C ILE A 237 6.77 -0.17 10.60
N ILE A 238 6.28 0.35 11.72
CA ILE A 238 5.56 1.62 11.79
C ILE A 238 6.51 2.78 11.49
N ALA A 239 7.71 2.79 12.07
CA ALA A 239 8.75 3.78 11.85
C ALA A 239 9.12 3.90 10.37
N GLN A 240 9.41 2.77 9.71
CA GLN A 240 9.69 2.69 8.28
C GLN A 240 8.54 3.26 7.43
N GLN A 241 7.29 2.91 7.74
CA GLN A 241 6.13 3.38 6.99
C GLN A 241 5.89 4.88 7.21
N MET A 242 5.97 5.39 8.44
CA MET A 242 5.77 6.83 8.70
C MET A 242 6.91 7.66 8.11
N PHE A 243 8.15 7.18 8.16
CA PHE A 243 9.30 7.81 7.50
C PHE A 243 9.13 7.89 5.99
N VAL A 244 8.75 6.79 5.32
CA VAL A 244 8.52 6.77 3.86
C VAL A 244 7.32 7.60 3.44
N ARG A 245 6.22 7.66 4.23
CA ARG A 245 5.09 8.57 3.95
C ARG A 245 5.43 10.03 4.23
N GLY A 246 6.30 10.30 5.19
CA GLY A 246 6.89 11.61 5.45
C GLY A 246 7.72 12.09 4.28
N LEU A 247 8.69 11.28 3.83
CA LEU A 247 9.48 11.52 2.61
C LEU A 247 8.58 11.74 1.39
N GLN A 248 7.54 10.92 1.19
CA GLN A 248 6.59 11.09 0.09
C GLN A 248 5.91 12.47 0.13
N GLY A 249 5.43 12.89 1.31
CA GLY A 249 4.79 14.21 1.49
C GLY A 249 5.75 15.37 1.31
N SER A 250 6.93 15.30 1.94
CA SER A 250 7.96 16.35 1.89
C SER A 250 8.58 16.50 0.51
N TYR A 251 8.87 15.40 -0.19
CA TYR A 251 9.36 15.43 -1.58
C TYR A 251 8.34 16.08 -2.50
N ASN A 252 7.09 15.65 -2.47
CA ASN A 252 6.01 16.23 -3.27
C ASN A 252 5.83 17.74 -2.98
N ALA A 253 5.87 18.16 -1.71
CA ALA A 253 5.75 19.56 -1.34
C ALA A 253 6.98 20.40 -1.76
N TYR A 254 8.18 19.81 -1.80
CA TYR A 254 9.40 20.45 -2.27
C TYR A 254 9.40 20.61 -3.80
N THR A 255 9.10 19.54 -4.54
CA THR A 255 9.10 19.54 -6.00
C THR A 255 8.03 20.46 -6.57
N THR A 256 6.84 20.50 -5.98
CA THR A 256 5.79 21.46 -6.38
C THR A 256 6.22 22.92 -6.18
N ARG A 257 6.93 23.27 -5.09
CA ARG A 257 7.44 24.65 -4.90
C ARG A 257 8.60 25.02 -5.81
N ARG A 258 9.44 24.05 -6.20
CA ARG A 258 10.57 24.27 -7.13
C ARG A 258 10.22 23.99 -8.60
N ASN A 259 8.97 23.66 -8.93
CA ASN A 259 8.51 23.21 -10.26
C ASN A 259 9.30 22.01 -10.83
N ILE A 260 9.99 21.24 -9.98
CA ILE A 260 10.82 20.10 -10.41
C ILE A 260 9.91 18.94 -10.78
N ARG A 261 9.94 18.51 -12.05
CA ARG A 261 9.19 17.35 -12.54
C ARG A 261 10.15 16.27 -13.01
N VAL A 262 10.23 15.17 -12.25
CA VAL A 262 10.99 13.96 -12.63
C VAL A 262 10.05 13.00 -13.39
N PRO A 263 10.24 12.77 -14.69
CA PRO A 263 9.46 11.78 -15.43
C PRO A 263 9.62 10.40 -14.81
N HIS A 264 8.52 9.67 -14.65
CA HIS A 264 8.50 8.30 -14.12
C HIS A 264 9.26 8.10 -12.79
N GLY A 265 9.31 9.12 -11.92
CA GLY A 265 9.95 9.03 -10.60
C GLY A 265 9.41 7.91 -9.69
N ASP A 266 8.17 7.47 -9.93
CA ASP A 266 7.56 6.28 -9.34
C ASP A 266 8.24 4.97 -9.77
N VAL A 267 8.56 4.84 -11.05
CA VAL A 267 9.36 3.72 -11.61
C VAL A 267 10.81 3.81 -11.15
N LEU A 268 11.41 5.01 -11.16
CA LEU A 268 12.81 5.20 -10.74
C LEU A 268 13.03 4.80 -9.28
N VAL A 269 12.18 5.28 -8.36
CA VAL A 269 12.26 4.91 -6.93
C VAL A 269 12.04 3.41 -6.72
N PHE A 270 11.14 2.79 -7.48
CA PHE A 270 10.94 1.33 -7.43
C PHE A 270 12.15 0.56 -7.98
N ALA A 271 12.77 1.01 -9.07
CA ALA A 271 13.96 0.39 -9.66
C ALA A 271 15.17 0.48 -8.73
N LEU A 272 15.44 1.66 -8.16
CA LEU A 272 16.49 1.85 -7.15
C LEU A 272 16.27 0.94 -5.93
N ALA A 273 15.01 0.79 -5.49
CA ALA A 273 14.66 -0.12 -4.40
C ALA A 273 14.85 -1.60 -4.79
N CYS A 274 14.48 -2.00 -6.00
CA CYS A 274 14.66 -3.36 -6.49
C CYS A 274 16.14 -3.73 -6.70
N GLY A 275 16.99 -2.79 -7.12
CA GLY A 275 18.44 -2.96 -7.15
C GLY A 275 18.99 -3.36 -5.78
N GLN A 276 18.63 -2.59 -4.74
CA GLN A 276 19.03 -2.91 -3.37
C GLN A 276 18.43 -4.21 -2.85
N ILE A 277 17.15 -4.48 -3.12
CA ILE A 277 16.46 -5.68 -2.63
C ILE A 277 17.04 -6.95 -3.27
N MET A 278 17.38 -6.94 -4.57
CA MET A 278 17.97 -8.10 -5.23
C MET A 278 19.45 -8.30 -4.86
N TYR A 279 20.21 -7.21 -4.69
CA TYR A 279 21.55 -7.27 -4.10
C TYR A 279 21.49 -7.89 -2.69
N GLY A 280 20.59 -7.40 -1.83
CA GLY A 280 20.38 -7.93 -0.49
C GLY A 280 19.98 -9.41 -0.52
N PHE A 281 18.99 -9.78 -1.33
CA PHE A 281 18.50 -11.15 -1.42
C PHE A 281 19.58 -12.17 -1.82
N LEU A 282 20.49 -11.82 -2.75
CA LEU A 282 21.53 -12.75 -3.24
C LEU A 282 22.87 -12.66 -2.51
N LEU A 283 23.23 -11.51 -1.91
CA LEU A 283 24.58 -11.28 -1.35
C LEU A 283 24.61 -10.85 0.13
N ARG A 284 23.45 -10.47 0.71
CA ARG A 284 23.29 -10.06 2.12
C ARG A 284 21.85 -10.34 2.63
N PRO A 285 21.38 -11.61 2.63
CA PRO A 285 20.01 -11.95 3.02
C PRO A 285 19.70 -11.61 4.49
N ASP A 286 20.74 -11.41 5.32
CA ASP A 286 20.69 -10.88 6.69
C ASP A 286 20.19 -9.42 6.77
N THR A 287 20.27 -8.66 5.68
CA THR A 287 19.86 -7.25 5.62
C THR A 287 18.38 -7.05 5.30
N LEU A 288 17.65 -8.14 5.04
CA LEU A 288 16.23 -8.13 4.69
C LEU A 288 15.41 -8.95 5.70
N PRO A 289 14.14 -8.60 5.97
CA PRO A 289 13.29 -9.39 6.87
C PRO A 289 13.13 -10.84 6.39
N HIS A 290 13.29 -11.80 7.30
CA HIS A 290 13.26 -13.24 6.97
C HIS A 290 11.96 -13.70 6.29
N SER A 291 10.81 -13.09 6.59
CA SER A 291 9.55 -13.37 5.88
C SER A 291 9.56 -12.87 4.43
N TYR A 292 10.30 -11.80 4.14
CA TYR A 292 10.42 -11.21 2.82
C TYR A 292 11.43 -11.97 1.94
N THR A 293 12.58 -12.38 2.48
CA THR A 293 13.54 -13.23 1.75
C THR A 293 12.94 -14.59 1.40
N ASN A 294 12.17 -15.22 2.31
CA ASN A 294 11.41 -16.43 2.01
C ASN A 294 10.37 -16.21 0.89
N TRP A 295 9.66 -15.08 0.90
CA TRP A 295 8.69 -14.74 -0.14
C TRP A 295 9.36 -14.53 -1.51
N ILE A 296 10.51 -13.82 -1.57
CA ILE A 296 11.27 -13.65 -2.82
C ILE A 296 11.77 -15.02 -3.33
N GLY A 297 12.26 -15.90 -2.44
CA GLY A 297 12.64 -17.27 -2.81
C GLY A 297 11.49 -18.05 -3.45
N GLN A 298 10.32 -18.07 -2.81
CA GLN A 298 9.11 -18.73 -3.34
C GLN A 298 8.57 -18.10 -4.64
N ALA A 299 8.77 -16.79 -4.82
CA ALA A 299 8.40 -16.06 -6.03
C ALA A 299 9.37 -16.32 -7.19
N SER A 300 10.67 -16.45 -6.91
CA SER A 300 11.71 -16.66 -7.94
C SER A 300 11.67 -18.05 -8.59
N LYS A 301 11.14 -19.08 -7.89
CA LYS A 301 11.22 -20.49 -8.28
C LYS A 301 12.65 -21.05 -8.41
N VAL A 302 13.63 -20.38 -7.81
CA VAL A 302 15.04 -20.82 -7.71
C VAL A 302 15.23 -21.65 -6.42
N PRO A 303 16.02 -22.74 -6.42
CA PRO A 303 16.38 -23.47 -5.19
C PRO A 303 17.08 -22.58 -4.16
N ARG A 304 16.87 -22.84 -2.86
CA ARG A 304 17.53 -22.08 -1.77
C ARG A 304 19.04 -22.35 -1.76
N GLU A 305 19.39 -23.58 -2.11
CA GLU A 305 20.71 -24.17 -2.21
C GLU A 305 21.53 -23.42 -3.26
N ALA A 306 20.94 -23.14 -4.43
CA ALA A 306 21.56 -22.36 -5.50
C ALA A 306 21.79 -20.89 -5.12
N ILE A 307 20.86 -20.28 -4.37
CA ILE A 307 21.02 -18.91 -3.85
C ILE A 307 22.19 -18.85 -2.87
N LYS A 308 22.29 -19.80 -1.92
CA LYS A 308 23.43 -19.90 -1.01
C LYS A 308 24.75 -20.17 -1.74
N MET A 309 24.75 -21.07 -2.72
CA MET A 309 25.94 -21.41 -3.53
C MET A 309 26.46 -20.16 -4.27
N ASN A 310 25.58 -19.42 -4.94
CA ASN A 310 25.94 -18.16 -5.57
C ASN A 310 26.42 -17.12 -4.54
N MET A 311 25.76 -17.03 -3.38
CA MET A 311 26.15 -16.12 -2.29
C MET A 311 27.57 -16.42 -1.80
N GLY A 312 27.87 -17.68 -1.49
CA GLY A 312 29.19 -18.11 -0.98
C GLY A 312 30.30 -17.91 -2.02
N LEU A 313 30.10 -18.37 -3.26
CA LEU A 313 31.07 -18.20 -4.34
C LEU A 313 31.42 -16.72 -4.57
N VAL A 314 30.41 -15.86 -4.75
CA VAL A 314 30.61 -14.43 -5.07
C VAL A 314 31.15 -13.62 -3.87
N ARG A 315 31.00 -14.11 -2.64
CA ARG A 315 31.45 -13.39 -1.43
C ARG A 315 32.79 -13.86 -0.88
N GLU A 316 32.93 -15.18 -0.79
CA GLU A 316 33.87 -15.92 0.06
C GLU A 316 34.68 -16.97 -0.74
N GLY A 317 34.39 -17.16 -2.03
CA GLY A 317 35.07 -18.11 -2.92
C GLY A 317 34.81 -19.58 -2.60
N LYS A 318 33.77 -19.88 -1.80
CA LYS A 318 33.50 -21.21 -1.23
C LYS A 318 31.99 -21.47 -1.15
N PHE A 319 31.59 -22.74 -1.17
CA PHE A 319 30.20 -23.15 -0.92
C PHE A 319 30.14 -24.51 -0.22
N ASP A 320 28.97 -24.87 0.31
CA ASP A 320 28.71 -26.14 0.99
C ASP A 320 28.40 -27.26 -0.03
N LEU A 321 29.22 -28.32 -0.05
CA LEU A 321 29.01 -29.49 -0.89
C LEU A 321 27.67 -30.18 -0.60
N ALA A 322 27.17 -30.15 0.64
CA ALA A 322 25.88 -30.74 0.97
C ALA A 322 24.71 -29.99 0.30
N ASP A 323 24.85 -28.71 -0.02
CA ASP A 323 23.85 -27.99 -0.82
C ASP A 323 23.93 -28.31 -2.32
N LEU A 324 25.10 -28.69 -2.84
CA LEU A 324 25.24 -29.27 -4.20
C LEU A 324 24.59 -30.65 -4.29
N GLU A 325 24.78 -31.52 -3.30
CA GLU A 325 24.13 -32.84 -3.26
C GLU A 325 22.61 -32.76 -3.23
N LYS A 326 22.05 -31.79 -2.50
CA LYS A 326 20.60 -31.51 -2.50
C LYS A 326 20.08 -31.06 -3.88
N LEU A 327 20.88 -30.38 -4.68
CA LEU A 327 20.54 -29.98 -6.06
C LEU A 327 20.59 -31.17 -7.04
N VAL A 328 21.58 -32.04 -6.89
CA VAL A 328 21.74 -33.29 -7.67
C VAL A 328 20.60 -34.28 -7.38
N ALA A 329 20.29 -34.50 -6.10
CA ALA A 329 19.24 -35.41 -5.63
C ALA A 329 17.80 -34.88 -5.87
N LYS A 330 17.65 -33.62 -6.32
CA LYS A 330 16.36 -32.99 -6.55
C LYS A 330 15.65 -33.67 -7.73
N LYS A 331 14.38 -34.10 -7.52
CA LYS A 331 13.63 -34.91 -8.49
C LYS A 331 13.33 -34.19 -9.81
N ASP A 332 13.15 -32.87 -9.79
CA ASP A 332 12.87 -32.05 -10.96
C ASP A 332 14.15 -31.62 -11.72
N THR A 333 15.35 -32.00 -11.28
CA THR A 333 16.58 -31.73 -12.05
C THR A 333 16.60 -32.57 -13.33
N THR A 334 16.73 -31.90 -14.50
CA THR A 334 16.85 -32.57 -15.81
C THR A 334 18.11 -33.43 -15.88
N PRO A 335 18.17 -34.49 -16.71
CA PRO A 335 19.36 -35.33 -16.84
C PRO A 335 20.62 -34.53 -17.21
N PHE A 336 20.50 -33.57 -18.13
CA PHE A 336 21.59 -32.67 -18.53
C PHE A 336 22.10 -31.81 -17.36
N ASN A 337 21.21 -31.12 -16.65
CA ASN A 337 21.60 -30.31 -15.49
C ASN A 337 22.15 -31.17 -14.35
N ARG A 338 21.67 -32.40 -14.18
CA ARG A 338 22.21 -33.34 -13.18
C ARG A 338 23.62 -33.80 -13.55
N ALA A 339 23.90 -34.03 -14.83
CA ALA A 339 25.24 -34.36 -15.32
C ALA A 339 26.24 -33.22 -15.12
N ASP A 340 25.87 -31.97 -15.44
CA ASP A 340 26.72 -30.78 -15.19
C ASP A 340 27.01 -30.57 -13.69
N LEU A 341 26.02 -30.78 -12.81
CA LEU A 341 26.21 -30.73 -11.36
C LEU A 341 27.05 -31.90 -10.81
N PHE A 342 26.96 -33.10 -11.41
CA PHE A 342 27.86 -34.21 -11.09
C PHE A 342 29.28 -33.96 -11.55
N ALA A 343 29.50 -33.44 -12.76
CA ALA A 343 30.82 -33.06 -13.26
C ALA A 343 31.47 -32.00 -12.37
N LEU A 344 30.70 -30.99 -11.91
CA LEU A 344 31.18 -30.02 -10.92
C LEU A 344 31.53 -30.67 -9.58
N LYS A 345 30.76 -31.65 -9.10
CA LYS A 345 31.10 -32.40 -7.87
C LYS A 345 32.41 -33.18 -8.06
N ASP A 346 32.59 -33.83 -9.19
CA ASP A 346 33.78 -34.63 -9.49
C ASP A 346 35.05 -33.75 -9.64
N GLU A 347 34.96 -32.64 -10.38
CA GLU A 347 36.04 -31.64 -10.56
C GLU A 347 36.51 -30.98 -9.23
N LEU A 348 35.67 -31.03 -8.20
CA LEU A 348 35.97 -30.54 -6.85
C LEU A 348 36.58 -31.59 -5.92
N LEU A 349 36.32 -32.88 -6.16
CA LEU A 349 36.89 -33.98 -5.38
C LEU A 349 38.22 -34.45 -6.01
N ASN A 350 38.22 -34.68 -7.32
CA ASN A 350 39.34 -35.23 -8.09
C ASN A 350 40.34 -34.13 -8.48
N SER A 351 41.00 -33.55 -7.48
CA SER A 351 41.92 -32.41 -7.64
C SER A 351 43.15 -32.68 -8.53
N THR A 352 43.41 -33.93 -8.93
CA THR A 352 44.48 -34.32 -9.86
C THR A 352 44.14 -34.10 -11.34
N ALA A 353 42.86 -33.99 -11.73
CA ALA A 353 42.45 -33.72 -13.12
C ALA A 353 42.63 -32.24 -13.55
N ALA A 354 43.27 -31.41 -12.71
CA ALA A 354 43.16 -29.95 -12.74
C ALA A 354 43.93 -29.22 -13.87
N ALA A 355 44.68 -29.92 -14.71
CA ALA A 355 45.64 -29.30 -15.64
C ALA A 355 45.03 -28.75 -16.94
N THR A 356 43.98 -29.37 -17.50
CA THR A 356 43.62 -29.20 -18.93
C THR A 356 42.68 -28.04 -19.26
N ASN A 357 41.91 -27.49 -18.31
CA ASN A 357 40.93 -26.42 -18.58
C ASN A 357 40.75 -25.41 -17.42
N SER A 358 41.85 -24.79 -16.99
CA SER A 358 41.87 -23.79 -15.91
C SER A 358 40.86 -22.64 -16.10
N ALA A 359 40.66 -22.19 -17.34
CA ALA A 359 39.68 -21.16 -17.70
C ALA A 359 38.23 -21.57 -17.40
N GLU A 360 37.87 -22.83 -17.68
CA GLU A 360 36.51 -23.29 -17.43
C GLU A 360 36.27 -23.53 -15.94
N ARG A 361 37.26 -24.10 -15.24
CA ARG A 361 37.29 -24.24 -13.77
C ARG A 361 37.07 -22.90 -13.07
N TYR A 362 37.80 -21.86 -13.48
CA TYR A 362 37.58 -20.50 -12.99
C TYR A 362 36.14 -20.02 -13.24
N SER A 363 35.60 -20.24 -14.44
CA SER A 363 34.21 -19.87 -14.76
C SER A 363 33.13 -20.62 -13.95
N ARG A 364 33.41 -21.85 -13.47
CA ARG A 364 32.51 -22.64 -12.62
C ARG A 364 32.57 -22.25 -11.14
N LEU A 365 33.70 -21.70 -10.67
CA LEU A 365 33.98 -21.48 -9.24
C LEU A 365 33.88 -20.01 -8.79
N VAL A 366 33.22 -19.14 -9.58
CA VAL A 366 33.01 -17.72 -9.25
C VAL A 366 31.54 -17.37 -8.95
N TYR A 367 30.58 -18.13 -9.49
CA TYR A 367 29.14 -17.92 -9.28
C TYR A 367 28.36 -19.22 -9.42
N GLY A 368 27.10 -19.24 -8.95
CA GLY A 368 26.24 -20.41 -9.08
C GLY A 368 25.96 -20.75 -10.56
N PRO A 369 26.18 -22.00 -11.01
CA PRO A 369 25.96 -22.39 -12.41
C PRO A 369 24.47 -22.42 -12.76
N CYS A 370 24.16 -22.27 -14.05
CA CYS A 370 22.79 -22.26 -14.56
C CYS A 370 22.00 -23.53 -14.20
N SER A 371 22.67 -24.69 -14.21
CA SER A 371 22.15 -26.00 -13.77
C SER A 371 21.67 -26.01 -12.31
N ALA A 372 22.33 -25.26 -11.41
CA ALA A 372 21.88 -25.05 -10.03
C ALA A 372 20.72 -24.05 -9.93
N VAL A 373 20.74 -22.98 -10.72
CA VAL A 373 19.73 -21.90 -10.66
C VAL A 373 18.37 -22.33 -11.22
N HIS A 374 18.36 -23.10 -12.31
CA HIS A 374 17.14 -23.59 -12.95
C HIS A 374 17.21 -25.09 -13.30
N PRO A 375 17.34 -25.99 -12.31
CA PRO A 375 17.57 -27.43 -12.53
C PRO A 375 16.51 -28.11 -13.41
N ALA A 376 15.26 -27.63 -13.36
CA ALA A 376 14.14 -28.12 -14.17
C ALA A 376 14.09 -27.61 -15.62
N VAL A 377 15.01 -26.74 -16.04
CA VAL A 377 15.07 -26.19 -17.40
C VAL A 377 16.49 -26.33 -17.95
N SER A 378 16.66 -27.06 -19.04
CA SER A 378 17.98 -27.30 -19.66
C SER A 378 18.52 -26.11 -20.47
N SER A 379 17.64 -25.30 -21.07
CA SER A 379 18.02 -24.12 -21.87
C SER A 379 17.78 -22.81 -21.11
N CYS A 380 18.84 -22.04 -20.89
CA CYS A 380 18.79 -20.70 -20.29
C CYS A 380 17.82 -19.75 -21.01
N LEU A 381 17.64 -19.90 -22.33
CA LEU A 381 16.75 -19.07 -23.15
C LEU A 381 15.27 -19.33 -22.86
N ASN A 382 14.92 -20.54 -22.39
CA ASN A 382 13.54 -20.90 -22.06
C ASN A 382 13.15 -20.47 -20.64
N VAL A 383 14.12 -20.17 -19.77
CA VAL A 383 13.89 -19.80 -18.36
C VAL A 383 13.04 -18.54 -18.23
N PRO A 384 13.28 -17.41 -18.95
CA PRO A 384 12.38 -16.25 -18.87
C PRO A 384 10.93 -16.58 -19.20
N PHE A 385 10.68 -17.43 -20.21
CA PHE A 385 9.32 -17.81 -20.63
C PHE A 385 8.63 -18.70 -19.60
N ASP A 386 9.29 -19.78 -19.13
CA ASP A 386 8.77 -20.62 -18.04
C ASP A 386 8.44 -19.77 -16.80
N ARG A 387 9.40 -18.96 -16.36
CA ARG A 387 9.27 -18.16 -15.12
C ARG A 387 8.18 -17.10 -15.26
N PHE A 388 8.01 -16.49 -16.43
CA PHE A 388 6.90 -15.56 -16.68
C PHE A 388 5.55 -16.22 -16.40
N PHE A 389 5.27 -17.38 -17.01
CA PHE A 389 3.98 -18.07 -16.85
C PHE A 389 3.83 -18.70 -15.46
N ALA A 390 4.86 -19.38 -14.94
CA ALA A 390 4.83 -20.04 -13.64
C ALA A 390 4.60 -19.06 -12.48
N VAL A 391 5.24 -17.87 -12.53
CA VAL A 391 5.08 -16.83 -11.49
C VAL A 391 3.77 -16.08 -11.66
N SER A 392 3.35 -15.77 -12.89
CA SER A 392 2.05 -15.13 -13.16
C SER A 392 0.89 -16.01 -12.67
N LYS A 393 0.90 -17.31 -13.01
CA LYS A 393 -0.12 -18.28 -12.57
C LYS A 393 -0.14 -18.45 -11.05
N TRP A 394 1.03 -18.48 -10.41
CA TRP A 394 1.16 -18.60 -8.95
C TRP A 394 0.64 -17.36 -8.18
N MET A 395 0.83 -16.16 -8.73
CA MET A 395 0.44 -14.90 -8.07
C MET A 395 -1.04 -14.51 -8.33
N LEU A 396 -1.67 -15.07 -9.37
CA LEU A 396 -3.03 -14.74 -9.80
C LEU A 396 -4.09 -14.82 -8.68
N PRO A 397 -4.11 -15.82 -7.76
CA PRO A 397 -5.09 -15.86 -6.67
C PRO A 397 -4.96 -14.69 -5.68
N ILE A 398 -3.73 -14.23 -5.45
CA ILE A 398 -3.43 -13.16 -4.47
C ILE A 398 -3.84 -11.80 -5.03
N TYR A 399 -3.49 -11.50 -6.28
CA TYR A 399 -3.96 -10.27 -6.93
C TYR A 399 -5.45 -10.33 -7.27
N GLY A 400 -6.00 -11.52 -7.56
CA GLY A 400 -7.44 -11.76 -7.65
C GLY A 400 -8.15 -11.27 -6.39
N ALA A 401 -7.81 -11.80 -5.22
CA ALA A 401 -8.37 -11.34 -3.96
C ALA A 401 -8.22 -9.80 -3.76
N LEU A 402 -7.06 -9.23 -4.12
CA LEU A 402 -6.79 -7.80 -3.98
C LEU A 402 -7.65 -6.89 -4.89
N HIS A 403 -8.01 -7.33 -6.11
CA HIS A 403 -8.82 -6.52 -7.04
C HIS A 403 -10.32 -6.82 -6.91
N PHE A 404 -10.72 -8.09 -6.77
CA PHE A 404 -12.13 -8.48 -6.68
C PHE A 404 -12.78 -8.12 -5.33
N VAL A 405 -12.12 -8.36 -4.19
CA VAL A 405 -12.74 -8.11 -2.87
C VAL A 405 -13.08 -6.63 -2.66
N PRO A 406 -12.21 -5.65 -2.93
CA PRO A 406 -12.57 -4.23 -2.77
C PRO A 406 -13.63 -3.76 -3.77
N ALA A 407 -13.70 -4.36 -4.97
CA ALA A 407 -14.73 -4.07 -5.94
C ALA A 407 -16.11 -4.53 -5.44
N ILE A 408 -16.23 -5.79 -5.02
CA ILE A 408 -17.48 -6.37 -4.51
C ILE A 408 -17.89 -5.69 -3.19
N VAL A 409 -16.97 -5.58 -2.22
CA VAL A 409 -17.31 -5.14 -0.85
C VAL A 409 -17.58 -3.64 -0.76
N PHE A 410 -16.79 -2.79 -1.41
CA PHE A 410 -16.89 -1.32 -1.29
C PHE A 410 -17.61 -0.63 -2.45
N ARG A 411 -17.84 -1.31 -3.59
CA ARG A 411 -18.61 -0.75 -4.73
C ARG A 411 -19.92 -1.49 -5.00
N ARG A 412 -20.53 -2.10 -3.97
CA ARG A 412 -21.81 -2.86 -4.04
C ARG A 412 -22.85 -2.25 -4.98
N LYS A 413 -23.11 -0.93 -4.92
CA LYS A 413 -24.07 -0.26 -5.84
C LYS A 413 -23.70 -0.43 -7.32
N ALA A 414 -22.44 -0.18 -7.68
CA ALA A 414 -21.97 -0.34 -9.07
C ALA A 414 -21.87 -1.82 -9.48
N PHE A 415 -21.55 -2.73 -8.55
CA PHE A 415 -21.55 -4.17 -8.80
C PHE A 415 -22.96 -4.73 -9.03
N MET A 416 -23.98 -4.23 -8.33
CA MET A 416 -25.38 -4.61 -8.55
C MET A 416 -25.98 -3.97 -9.80
N GLN A 417 -25.44 -2.84 -10.28
CA GLN A 417 -25.85 -2.20 -11.54
C GLN A 417 -25.20 -2.87 -12.76
N ASP A 418 -23.92 -3.25 -12.67
CA ASP A 418 -23.17 -3.86 -13.75
C ASP A 418 -22.07 -4.79 -13.20
N PRO A 419 -22.40 -6.05 -12.88
CA PRO A 419 -21.43 -7.00 -12.36
C PRO A 419 -20.38 -7.33 -13.43
N GLY A 420 -20.77 -7.42 -14.71
CA GLY A 420 -19.88 -7.76 -15.82
C GLY A 420 -18.72 -6.80 -15.99
N LYS A 421 -18.98 -5.50 -16.14
CA LYS A 421 -17.93 -4.47 -16.28
C LYS A 421 -17.06 -4.37 -15.03
N VAL A 422 -17.60 -4.62 -13.84
CA VAL A 422 -16.83 -4.65 -12.58
C VAL A 422 -15.90 -5.87 -12.51
N LEU A 423 -16.41 -7.06 -12.85
CA LEU A 423 -15.63 -8.31 -12.83
C LEU A 423 -14.54 -8.32 -13.91
N VAL A 424 -14.84 -7.93 -15.16
CA VAL A 424 -13.85 -7.83 -16.24
C VAL A 424 -12.73 -6.84 -15.86
N LYS A 425 -13.07 -5.70 -15.26
CA LYS A 425 -12.07 -4.72 -14.82
C LYS A 425 -11.19 -5.24 -13.68
N ALA A 426 -11.75 -5.99 -12.74
CA ALA A 426 -10.97 -6.65 -11.68
C ALA A 426 -10.10 -7.80 -12.22
N GLY A 427 -10.59 -8.55 -13.22
CA GLY A 427 -9.85 -9.59 -13.93
C GLY A 427 -8.64 -9.04 -14.68
N LEU A 428 -8.84 -8.02 -15.53
CA LEU A 428 -7.75 -7.34 -16.24
C LEU A 428 -6.71 -6.73 -15.29
N GLY A 429 -7.16 -6.13 -14.18
CA GLY A 429 -6.26 -5.66 -13.12
C GLY A 429 -5.43 -6.78 -12.49
N SER A 430 -6.05 -7.94 -12.24
CA SER A 430 -5.40 -9.12 -11.66
C SER A 430 -4.40 -9.76 -12.62
N MET A 431 -4.75 -9.91 -13.89
CA MET A 431 -3.87 -10.42 -14.94
C MET A 431 -2.65 -9.52 -15.11
N ARG A 432 -2.85 -8.21 -15.27
CA ARG A 432 -1.75 -7.24 -15.44
C ARG A 432 -0.80 -7.21 -14.24
N SER A 433 -1.33 -7.22 -13.01
CA SER A 433 -0.48 -7.28 -11.81
C SER A 433 0.31 -8.59 -11.70
N SER A 434 -0.29 -9.71 -12.12
CA SER A 434 0.39 -11.02 -12.13
C SER A 434 1.49 -11.06 -13.18
N ALA A 435 1.19 -10.58 -14.40
CA ALA A 435 2.14 -10.45 -15.51
C ALA A 435 3.29 -9.49 -15.18
N PHE A 436 3.06 -8.42 -14.42
CA PHE A 436 4.12 -7.54 -13.91
C PHE A 436 5.14 -8.32 -13.05
N LEU A 437 4.69 -9.14 -12.09
CA LEU A 437 5.61 -9.95 -11.28
C LEU A 437 6.28 -11.07 -12.09
N GLY A 438 5.54 -11.70 -13.02
CA GLY A 438 6.11 -12.65 -13.97
C GLY A 438 7.23 -12.03 -14.80
N ALA A 439 7.00 -10.83 -15.35
CA ALA A 439 7.99 -10.08 -16.12
C ALA A 439 9.20 -9.69 -15.28
N PHE A 440 9.01 -9.27 -14.02
CA PHE A 440 10.11 -8.97 -13.10
C PHE A 440 11.04 -10.16 -12.92
N VAL A 441 10.48 -11.35 -12.63
CA VAL A 441 11.28 -12.57 -12.41
C VAL A 441 11.91 -13.07 -13.70
N ALA A 442 11.19 -13.03 -14.82
CA ALA A 442 11.67 -13.40 -16.14
C ALA A 442 12.85 -12.53 -16.60
N LEU A 443 12.73 -11.20 -16.49
CA LEU A 443 13.78 -10.26 -16.86
C LEU A 443 15.00 -10.40 -15.92
N TYR A 444 14.78 -10.57 -14.61
CA TYR A 444 15.90 -10.76 -13.69
C TYR A 444 16.69 -12.05 -13.98
N GLN A 445 16.01 -13.20 -14.16
CA GLN A 445 16.69 -14.47 -14.46
C GLN A 445 17.30 -14.49 -15.86
N GLY A 446 16.64 -13.89 -16.86
CA GLY A 446 17.22 -13.73 -18.20
C GLY A 446 18.52 -12.93 -18.19
N LEU A 447 18.52 -11.74 -17.57
CA LEU A 447 19.71 -10.92 -17.44
C LEU A 447 20.79 -11.58 -16.58
N PHE A 448 20.44 -12.29 -15.51
CA PHE A 448 21.38 -13.04 -14.67
C PHE A 448 22.10 -14.14 -15.47
N CYS A 449 21.35 -14.98 -16.19
CA CYS A 449 21.92 -16.07 -16.99
C CYS A 449 22.73 -15.53 -18.17
N TYR A 450 22.24 -14.47 -18.84
CA TYR A 450 22.96 -13.78 -19.92
C TYR A 450 24.28 -13.18 -19.43
N LYS A 451 24.31 -12.54 -18.24
CA LYS A 451 25.52 -11.99 -17.63
C LYS A 451 26.59 -13.06 -17.38
N HIS A 452 26.21 -14.24 -16.87
CA HIS A 452 27.14 -15.35 -16.62
C HIS A 452 27.57 -16.06 -17.91
N TYR A 453 26.69 -16.17 -18.91
CA TYR A 453 27.05 -16.62 -20.26
C TYR A 453 28.07 -15.68 -20.91
N LEU A 454 27.81 -14.37 -20.90
CA LEU A 454 28.67 -13.34 -21.48
C LEU A 454 30.04 -13.31 -20.79
N HIS A 455 30.08 -13.43 -19.45
CA HIS A 455 31.34 -13.58 -18.71
C HIS A 455 32.12 -14.81 -19.20
N LYS A 456 31.54 -16.01 -19.14
CA LYS A 456 32.21 -17.26 -19.58
C LYS A 456 32.69 -17.17 -21.04
N TYR A 457 31.89 -16.58 -21.92
CA TYR A 457 32.25 -16.34 -23.32
C TYR A 457 33.49 -15.43 -23.46
N LEU A 458 33.49 -14.28 -22.80
CA LEU A 458 34.58 -13.30 -22.87
C LEU A 458 35.86 -13.82 -22.19
N THR A 459 35.76 -14.52 -21.06
CA THR A 459 36.92 -15.16 -20.41
C THR A 459 37.57 -16.20 -21.31
N MET A 460 36.78 -17.10 -21.93
CA MET A 460 37.30 -18.09 -22.90
C MET A 460 37.99 -17.44 -24.10
N LEU A 461 37.38 -16.38 -24.65
CA LEU A 461 37.90 -15.65 -25.80
C LEU A 461 39.21 -14.92 -25.47
N ARG A 462 39.28 -14.24 -24.31
CA ARG A 462 40.49 -13.56 -23.81
C ARG A 462 41.63 -14.51 -23.51
N MET A 463 41.33 -15.73 -23.07
CA MET A 463 42.33 -16.77 -22.76
C MET A 463 42.71 -17.64 -23.98
N GLY A 464 42.20 -17.34 -25.18
CA GLY A 464 42.54 -18.07 -26.41
C GLY A 464 41.83 -19.42 -26.61
N LEU A 465 40.94 -19.85 -25.70
CA LEU A 465 40.19 -21.12 -25.82
C LEU A 465 38.98 -21.04 -26.78
N ARG A 466 38.85 -19.95 -27.55
CA ARG A 466 37.87 -19.82 -28.64
C ARG A 466 38.53 -19.19 -29.87
N PRO A 467 38.22 -19.66 -31.09
CA PRO A 467 38.70 -19.02 -32.31
C PRO A 467 38.15 -17.60 -32.45
N THR A 468 39.03 -16.66 -32.80
CA THR A 468 38.72 -15.24 -33.01
C THR A 468 38.41 -14.98 -34.49
N ASN A 469 37.15 -14.69 -34.80
CA ASN A 469 36.73 -14.21 -36.12
C ASN A 469 36.68 -12.67 -36.14
N ILE A 470 36.59 -12.06 -37.32
CA ILE A 470 36.54 -10.59 -37.52
C ILE A 470 35.49 -9.89 -36.63
N PHE A 471 34.32 -10.51 -36.43
CA PHE A 471 33.26 -9.97 -35.56
C PHE A 471 33.54 -10.08 -34.05
N ASN A 472 34.48 -10.93 -33.63
CA ASN A 472 34.78 -11.23 -32.23
C ASN A 472 36.16 -10.75 -31.76
N SER A 473 37.09 -10.42 -32.67
CA SER A 473 38.40 -9.85 -32.29
C SER A 473 38.31 -8.57 -31.42
N PRO A 474 37.40 -7.60 -31.61
CA PRO A 474 37.27 -6.47 -30.69
C PRO A 474 36.76 -6.89 -29.29
N LEU A 475 36.04 -8.01 -29.17
CA LEU A 475 35.59 -8.54 -27.88
C LEU A 475 36.74 -9.21 -27.10
N ALA A 476 37.73 -9.77 -27.80
CA ALA A 476 38.94 -10.32 -27.18
C ALA A 476 39.83 -9.21 -26.56
N ALA A 477 39.84 -8.02 -27.18
CA ALA A 477 40.60 -6.87 -26.74
C ALA A 477 40.00 -6.12 -25.53
N LEU A 478 38.81 -6.51 -25.04
CA LEU A 478 38.15 -5.83 -23.92
C LEU A 478 38.99 -5.91 -22.63
N PRO A 479 39.13 -4.81 -21.85
CA PRO A 479 39.86 -4.81 -20.58
C PRO A 479 39.32 -5.83 -19.58
N ALA A 480 40.23 -6.49 -18.84
CA ALA A 480 39.87 -7.50 -17.83
C ALA A 480 38.86 -6.96 -16.81
N TRP A 481 39.07 -5.75 -16.29
CA TRP A 481 38.18 -5.12 -15.31
C TRP A 481 36.71 -4.99 -15.78
N LEU A 482 36.46 -4.91 -17.09
CA LEU A 482 35.11 -4.83 -17.66
C LEU A 482 34.44 -6.20 -17.75
N ILE A 483 35.23 -7.25 -17.96
CA ILE A 483 34.77 -8.65 -17.87
C ILE A 483 34.50 -8.99 -16.40
N ASP A 484 35.44 -8.65 -15.50
CA ASP A 484 35.29 -8.81 -14.05
C ASP A 484 34.12 -7.98 -13.49
N PHE A 485 33.78 -6.85 -14.12
CA PHE A 485 32.60 -6.07 -13.75
C PHE A 485 31.30 -6.89 -13.87
N LEU A 486 31.21 -7.83 -14.82
CA LEU A 486 30.06 -8.73 -14.96
C LEU A 486 29.89 -9.65 -13.74
N ILE A 487 30.96 -10.08 -13.10
CA ILE A 487 30.91 -10.91 -11.87
C ILE A 487 30.90 -10.07 -10.58
N SER A 488 31.30 -8.80 -10.67
CA SER A 488 31.42 -7.89 -9.54
C SER A 488 30.14 -7.76 -8.70
N LYS A 489 30.32 -7.51 -7.40
CA LYS A 489 29.22 -7.35 -6.43
C LYS A 489 28.21 -6.25 -6.85
N PRO A 490 28.61 -5.08 -7.41
CA PRO A 490 27.67 -4.09 -7.97
C PRO A 490 26.76 -4.60 -9.10
N SER A 491 27.20 -5.56 -9.93
CA SER A 491 26.39 -6.06 -11.07
C SER A 491 25.01 -6.58 -10.64
N PHE A 492 24.92 -7.23 -9.48
CA PHE A 492 23.68 -7.79 -8.93
C PHE A 492 22.66 -6.72 -8.54
N TRP A 493 23.12 -5.50 -8.21
CA TRP A 493 22.26 -4.33 -8.01
C TRP A 493 21.74 -3.80 -9.35
N ILE A 494 22.57 -3.74 -10.39
CA ILE A 494 22.17 -3.31 -11.74
C ILE A 494 21.11 -4.25 -12.32
N LEU A 495 21.27 -5.57 -12.15
CA LEU A 495 20.23 -6.55 -12.51
C LEU A 495 18.87 -6.25 -11.84
N GLY A 496 18.89 -5.87 -10.55
CA GLY A 496 17.66 -5.56 -9.80
C GLY A 496 17.04 -4.23 -10.20
N PHE A 497 17.87 -3.25 -10.57
CA PHE A 497 17.42 -1.97 -11.15
C PHE A 497 16.72 -2.19 -12.50
N SER A 498 17.38 -2.91 -13.42
CA SER A 498 16.81 -3.24 -14.73
C SER A 498 15.52 -4.06 -14.62
N ALA A 499 15.47 -5.06 -13.73
CA ALA A 499 14.23 -5.80 -13.44
C ALA A 499 13.11 -4.90 -12.91
N GLY A 500 13.45 -3.86 -12.13
CA GLY A 500 12.50 -2.88 -11.61
C GLY A 500 11.79 -2.04 -12.68
N LEU A 501 12.36 -1.90 -13.88
CA LEU A 501 11.71 -1.21 -15.00
C LEU A 501 10.43 -1.91 -15.46
N THR A 502 10.23 -3.20 -15.14
CA THR A 502 8.98 -3.93 -15.43
C THR A 502 7.75 -3.31 -14.76
N LEU A 503 7.90 -2.39 -13.80
CA LEU A 503 6.79 -1.60 -13.25
C LEU A 503 6.02 -0.79 -14.33
N PHE A 504 6.61 -0.56 -15.52
CA PHE A 504 5.89 -0.03 -16.68
C PHE A 504 4.69 -0.91 -17.12
N VAL A 505 4.69 -2.21 -16.83
CA VAL A 505 3.55 -3.13 -17.07
C VAL A 505 2.35 -2.80 -16.17
N GLU A 506 2.56 -2.20 -15.00
CA GLU A 506 1.51 -1.91 -14.02
C GLU A 506 0.87 -0.52 -14.22
N GLU A 507 -0.35 -0.32 -13.71
CA GLU A 507 -1.08 0.95 -13.82
C GLU A 507 -0.34 2.10 -13.16
N LYS A 508 -0.20 3.24 -13.87
CA LYS A 508 0.35 4.51 -13.34
C LYS A 508 -0.23 4.89 -11.96
N ARG A 509 -1.48 4.51 -11.66
CA ARG A 509 -2.13 4.71 -10.35
C ARG A 509 -1.54 3.84 -9.22
N ARG A 510 -1.10 2.61 -9.51
CA ARG A 510 -0.59 1.63 -8.53
C ARG A 510 0.93 1.63 -8.41
N ARG A 511 1.67 2.09 -9.42
CA ARG A 511 3.14 2.20 -9.40
C ARG A 511 3.66 2.91 -8.15
N GLY A 512 3.14 4.10 -7.84
CA GLY A 512 3.51 4.86 -6.64
C GLY A 512 3.15 4.17 -5.32
N GLU A 513 2.13 3.30 -5.29
CA GLU A 513 1.79 2.52 -4.10
C GLU A 513 2.75 1.33 -3.90
N LEU A 514 3.16 0.68 -5.01
CA LEU A 514 4.17 -0.38 -5.02
C LEU A 514 5.57 0.14 -4.69
N ALA A 515 5.98 1.29 -5.24
CA ALA A 515 7.23 1.97 -4.89
C ALA A 515 7.31 2.24 -3.38
N MET A 516 6.25 2.78 -2.78
CA MET A 516 6.18 3.05 -1.34
C MET A 516 6.01 1.77 -0.48
N TYR A 517 5.72 0.61 -1.08
CA TYR A 517 5.71 -0.69 -0.41
C TYR A 517 7.12 -1.31 -0.34
N VAL A 518 7.90 -1.25 -1.43
CA VAL A 518 9.26 -1.81 -1.48
C VAL A 518 10.33 -0.89 -0.90
N LEU A 519 10.19 0.43 -1.04
CA LEU A 519 11.17 1.42 -0.55
C LEU A 519 11.55 1.24 0.94
N PRO A 520 10.60 0.98 1.88
CA PRO A 520 10.92 0.58 3.25
C PRO A 520 11.95 -0.54 3.39
N LYS A 521 11.92 -1.54 2.50
CA LYS A 521 12.77 -2.74 2.56
C LYS A 521 14.12 -2.56 1.87
N ALA A 522 14.17 -1.72 0.84
CA ALA A 522 15.43 -1.21 0.33
C ALA A 522 16.16 -0.36 1.38
N LEU A 523 15.48 0.61 2.01
CA LEU A 523 16.08 1.48 3.03
C LEU A 523 16.55 0.69 4.28
N GLU A 524 15.76 -0.31 4.72
CA GLU A 524 16.18 -1.25 5.78
C GLU A 524 17.48 -1.98 5.41
N SER A 525 17.57 -2.50 4.18
CA SER A 525 18.78 -3.17 3.70
C SER A 525 20.00 -2.25 3.59
N VAL A 526 19.86 -1.04 3.03
CA VAL A 526 20.93 -0.02 3.01
C VAL A 526 21.39 0.29 4.44
N TRP A 527 20.46 0.49 5.38
CA TRP A 527 20.77 0.86 6.76
C TRP A 527 21.49 -0.26 7.53
N VAL A 528 21.14 -1.52 7.31
CA VAL A 528 21.88 -2.66 7.89
C VAL A 528 23.27 -2.76 7.27
N MET A 529 23.41 -2.62 5.94
CA MET A 529 24.71 -2.63 5.26
C MET A 529 25.63 -1.48 5.70
N ALA A 530 25.11 -0.25 5.80
CA ALA A 530 25.87 0.93 6.18
C ALA A 530 26.37 0.85 7.63
N ARG A 531 25.54 0.39 8.58
CA ARG A 531 25.99 0.06 9.94
C ARG A 531 27.04 -1.05 9.95
N GLY A 532 26.89 -2.07 9.10
CA GLY A 532 27.87 -3.14 8.92
C GLY A 532 29.22 -2.69 8.33
N LYS A 533 29.29 -1.50 7.71
CA LYS A 533 30.52 -0.83 7.26
C LYS A 533 31.03 0.24 8.23
N GLY A 534 30.38 0.45 9.37
CA GLY A 534 30.70 1.57 10.29
C GLY A 534 30.27 2.95 9.80
N TRP A 535 29.66 3.08 8.61
CA TRP A 535 29.22 4.35 8.02
C TRP A 535 28.07 5.05 8.77
N VAL A 536 27.44 4.36 9.73
CA VAL A 536 26.27 4.83 10.47
C VAL A 536 26.41 4.44 11.94
N PHE A 537 26.22 5.42 12.82
CA PHE A 537 26.33 5.26 14.27
C PHE A 537 25.32 4.25 14.85
N ARG A 538 25.69 3.62 15.97
CA ARG A 538 24.84 2.66 16.67
C ARG A 538 23.70 3.38 17.41
N THR A 539 22.54 3.54 16.77
CA THR A 539 21.30 4.16 17.33
C THR A 539 20.68 3.44 18.55
N GLY A 540 21.40 2.48 19.16
CA GLY A 540 21.07 1.86 20.44
C GLY A 540 19.66 1.27 20.51
N LYS A 541 19.02 1.44 21.67
CA LYS A 541 17.64 0.99 21.95
C LYS A 541 16.57 1.96 21.39
N TRP A 542 16.98 3.09 20.79
CA TRP A 542 16.11 4.24 20.49
C TRP A 542 15.89 4.51 18.99
N GLY A 543 16.64 3.87 18.08
CA GLY A 543 16.56 4.15 16.64
C GLY A 543 15.16 4.00 16.03
N GLU A 544 14.36 3.04 16.49
CA GLU A 544 12.95 2.88 16.07
C GLU A 544 12.10 4.10 16.47
N THR A 545 12.31 4.63 17.68
CA THR A 545 11.62 5.79 18.22
C THR A 545 12.04 7.06 17.48
N MET A 546 13.33 7.28 17.28
CA MET A 546 13.87 8.45 16.54
C MET A 546 13.37 8.47 15.09
N LEU A 547 13.39 7.32 14.40
CA LEU A 547 12.88 7.20 13.03
C LEU A 547 11.37 7.44 12.95
N THR A 548 10.60 7.03 13.97
CA THR A 548 9.16 7.33 14.07
C THR A 548 8.92 8.81 14.31
N ALA A 549 9.67 9.45 15.21
CA ALA A 549 9.57 10.88 15.48
C ALA A 549 9.89 11.70 14.21
N LEU A 550 10.99 11.40 13.52
CA LEU A 550 11.36 12.05 12.25
C LEU A 550 10.30 11.83 11.15
N GLY A 551 9.77 10.60 11.03
CA GLY A 551 8.70 10.29 10.10
C GLY A 551 7.41 11.07 10.38
N MET A 552 6.98 11.11 11.65
CA MET A 552 5.80 11.86 12.05
C MET A 552 5.98 13.37 11.99
N ALA A 553 7.19 13.89 12.20
CA ALA A 553 7.51 15.31 11.99
C ALA A 553 7.24 15.72 10.53
N MET A 554 7.75 14.95 9.57
CA MET A 554 7.50 15.17 8.14
C MET A 554 6.01 15.01 7.80
N VAL A 555 5.37 13.91 8.22
CA VAL A 555 3.95 13.63 7.94
C VAL A 555 3.05 14.75 8.48
N MET A 556 3.25 15.19 9.72
CA MET A 556 2.38 16.20 10.34
C MET A 556 2.66 17.60 9.81
N SER A 557 3.92 17.95 9.51
CA SER A 557 4.24 19.22 8.84
C SER A 557 3.54 19.34 7.49
N THR A 558 3.61 18.30 6.64
CA THR A 558 2.86 18.26 5.37
C THR A 558 1.34 18.17 5.57
N TYR A 559 0.85 17.44 6.58
CA TYR A 559 -0.60 17.27 6.83
C TYR A 559 -1.30 18.59 7.19
N GLN A 560 -0.67 19.45 7.99
CA GLN A 560 -1.22 20.77 8.33
C GLN A 560 -1.02 21.78 7.19
N ASN A 561 0.18 21.86 6.63
CA ASN A 561 0.56 22.98 5.76
C ASN A 561 0.24 22.75 4.28
N ASP A 562 0.42 21.52 3.77
CA ASP A 562 0.31 21.21 2.34
C ASP A 562 -0.37 19.83 2.10
N PRO A 563 -1.57 19.57 2.66
CA PRO A 563 -2.23 18.25 2.69
C PRO A 563 -2.53 17.61 1.32
N GLN A 564 -2.43 18.36 0.23
CA GLN A 564 -2.52 17.88 -1.15
C GLN A 564 -1.36 16.96 -1.54
N HIS A 565 -0.19 17.10 -0.90
CA HIS A 565 1.02 16.34 -1.23
C HIS A 565 1.09 14.95 -0.56
N LEU A 566 0.26 14.70 0.45
CA LEU A 566 0.09 13.36 1.06
C LEU A 566 -0.90 12.51 0.27
N SER A 567 -0.69 11.19 0.28
CA SER A 567 -1.67 10.23 -0.28
C SER A 567 -3.06 10.43 0.32
N GLY A 568 -4.08 10.44 -0.54
CA GLY A 568 -5.48 10.61 -0.14
C GLY A 568 -6.00 9.54 0.83
N PHE A 569 -5.33 8.39 0.94
CA PHE A 569 -5.58 7.39 1.99
C PHE A 569 -5.07 7.87 3.35
N VAL A 570 -3.80 8.30 3.42
CA VAL A 570 -3.16 8.84 4.62
C VAL A 570 -3.91 10.07 5.13
N ARG A 571 -4.28 11.01 4.24
CA ARG A 571 -5.05 12.21 4.61
C ARG A 571 -6.39 11.89 5.26
N ARG A 572 -7.10 10.86 4.79
CA ARG A 572 -8.39 10.41 5.36
C ARG A 572 -8.21 9.77 6.73
N ILE A 573 -7.19 8.94 6.90
CA ILE A 573 -6.87 8.29 8.19
C ILE A 573 -6.49 9.34 9.24
N LEU A 574 -5.59 10.27 8.91
CA LEU A 574 -5.19 11.33 9.82
C LEU A 574 -6.39 12.23 10.20
N TYR A 575 -7.25 12.60 9.24
CA TYR A 575 -8.47 13.35 9.56
C TYR A 575 -9.45 12.58 10.47
N GLN A 576 -9.53 11.26 10.31
CA GLN A 576 -10.41 10.42 11.12
C GLN A 576 -9.95 10.34 12.58
N PHE A 577 -8.65 10.21 12.85
CA PHE A 577 -8.12 10.14 14.21
C PHE A 577 -7.93 11.53 14.86
N ILE A 578 -7.43 12.51 14.11
CA ILE A 578 -7.03 13.83 14.64
C ILE A 578 -8.17 14.86 14.58
N GLY A 579 -8.99 14.81 13.52
CA GLY A 579 -10.03 15.81 13.23
C GLY A 579 -9.50 17.11 12.62
N PRO A 580 -10.36 18.15 12.55
CA PRO A 580 -9.94 19.53 12.28
C PRO A 580 -9.22 20.09 13.52
N ASN A 581 -7.98 20.51 13.29
CA ASN A 581 -7.14 21.36 14.16
C ASN A 581 -6.21 22.07 13.18
#